data_AF-A0A1M6Y6Z6-F1
#
_entry.id   AF-A0A1M6Y6Z6-F1
#
_cell.length_a   1.000
_cell.length_b   1.000
_cell.length_c   1.000
_cell.angle_alpha   90.00
_cell.angle_beta   90.00
_cell.angle_gamma   90.00
#
_symmetry.space_group_name_H-M   'P 1'
#
loop_
_entity.id
_entity.type
_entity.pdbx_description
1 polymer ?
#
loop_
_entity_poly.entity_id
_entity_poly.type
_entity_poly.pdbx_seq_one_letter_code
_entity_poly.pdbx_strand_id
1 'polypeptide(L)'
;MKKIFEYTDYREWLRDAFEDFKQRKTVISWRYMAMKMGADPGNLLRVSQGKIHLPLSLIKPAAEFFELEGKEADYWAEMVYFGRAKTDADALQHYERMQALKGVSLKLLQKKELEFYRHWYYNAIRSVIGICKFKDDYQGLAESCTPNITEKEARDAVKLLADLNMISTDRDGYWKVNDTFVSTGGNWRSQAVRAFQHETIRLADESLDRHQPFLRDISTVTMTFCMDDIQLLREKINAFREDLLRLSQEGTDDDTVFQLNIQMFPLAFTKPLKEKEKEK
;
A
#
# COMPACT_ATOMS: atom_id res chain seq x y z
N MET A 1 -9.48 -8.75 -23.50
CA MET A 1 -9.21 -7.78 -22.42
C MET A 1 -9.78 -8.28 -21.09
N LYS A 2 -9.14 -8.00 -19.94
CA LYS A 2 -9.70 -8.31 -18.59
C LYS A 2 -10.88 -7.37 -18.29
N LYS A 3 -11.70 -7.67 -17.26
CA LYS A 3 -12.75 -6.72 -16.83
C LYS A 3 -12.12 -5.46 -16.24
N ILE A 4 -12.77 -4.30 -16.39
CA ILE A 4 -12.24 -3.03 -15.87
C ILE A 4 -11.94 -3.08 -14.36
N PHE A 5 -12.74 -3.83 -13.60
CA PHE A 5 -12.58 -4.04 -12.16
C PHE A 5 -11.32 -4.81 -11.77
N GLU A 6 -10.61 -5.42 -12.71
CA GLU A 6 -9.35 -6.13 -12.46
C GLU A 6 -8.11 -5.22 -12.56
N TYR A 7 -8.30 -3.98 -13.00
CA TYR A 7 -7.22 -2.99 -13.14
C TYR A 7 -7.18 -2.04 -11.94
N THR A 8 -5.96 -1.61 -11.58
CA THR A 8 -5.72 -0.57 -10.57
C THR A 8 -5.10 0.69 -11.19
N ASP A 9 -4.34 0.55 -12.29
CA ASP A 9 -3.85 1.67 -13.10
C ASP A 9 -4.77 1.90 -14.31
N TYR A 10 -5.40 3.07 -14.36
CA TYR A 10 -6.26 3.46 -15.48
C TYR A 10 -5.51 3.50 -16.83
N ARG A 11 -4.19 3.69 -16.83
CA ARG A 11 -3.39 3.77 -18.07
C ARG A 11 -3.15 2.39 -18.67
N GLU A 12 -2.96 1.38 -17.82
CA GLU A 12 -2.89 -0.01 -18.24
C GLU A 12 -4.21 -0.42 -18.88
N TRP A 13 -5.31 -0.14 -18.19
CA TRP A 13 -6.65 -0.36 -18.73
C TRP A 13 -6.86 0.38 -20.06
N LEU A 14 -6.45 1.64 -20.16
CA LEU A 14 -6.61 2.46 -21.36
C LEU A 14 -5.86 1.86 -22.58
N ARG A 15 -4.66 1.31 -22.37
CA ARG A 15 -3.90 0.63 -23.44
C ARG A 15 -4.59 -0.65 -23.88
N ASP A 16 -4.99 -1.48 -22.93
CA ASP A 16 -5.64 -2.76 -23.21
C ASP A 16 -7.01 -2.57 -23.87
N ALA A 17 -7.79 -1.60 -23.40
CA ALA A 17 -9.07 -1.22 -23.99
C ALA A 17 -8.90 -0.70 -25.41
N PHE A 18 -7.88 0.13 -25.65
CA PHE A 18 -7.60 0.63 -27.00
C PHE A 18 -7.20 -0.49 -27.96
N GLU A 19 -6.36 -1.43 -27.53
CA GLU A 19 -5.93 -2.54 -28.38
C GLU A 19 -7.09 -3.52 -28.66
N ASP A 20 -7.92 -3.82 -27.66
CA ASP A 20 -9.14 -4.63 -27.83
C ASP A 20 -10.13 -3.95 -28.80
N PHE A 21 -10.31 -2.63 -28.68
CA PHE A 21 -11.18 -1.86 -29.58
C PHE A 21 -10.65 -1.88 -31.03
N LYS A 22 -9.33 -1.75 -31.21
CA LYS A 22 -8.65 -1.81 -32.51
C LYS A 22 -8.78 -3.18 -33.18
N GLN A 23 -8.82 -4.27 -32.41
CA GLN A 23 -9.09 -5.60 -32.95
C GLN A 23 -10.53 -5.76 -33.43
N ARG A 24 -11.48 -5.02 -32.82
CA ARG A 24 -12.91 -5.09 -33.18
C ARG A 24 -13.33 -4.17 -34.33
N LYS A 25 -12.64 -3.03 -34.55
CA LYS A 25 -12.96 -2.10 -35.67
C LYS A 25 -11.69 -1.76 -36.46
N THR A 26 -11.78 -1.86 -37.79
CA THR A 26 -10.64 -1.83 -38.72
C THR A 26 -9.96 -0.46 -38.88
N VAL A 27 -10.55 0.64 -38.39
CA VAL A 27 -10.03 2.01 -38.57
C VAL A 27 -9.99 2.78 -37.24
N ILE A 28 -9.11 2.37 -36.33
CA ILE A 28 -8.88 3.05 -35.05
C ILE A 28 -7.41 3.46 -34.92
N SER A 29 -7.19 4.69 -34.47
CA SER A 29 -5.88 5.23 -34.09
C SER A 29 -6.04 6.14 -32.87
N TRP A 30 -4.93 6.42 -32.16
CA TRP A 30 -4.94 7.41 -31.07
C TRP A 30 -5.46 8.78 -31.52
N ARG A 31 -5.19 9.16 -32.78
CA ARG A 31 -5.71 10.39 -33.39
C ARG A 31 -7.23 10.35 -33.56
N TYR A 32 -7.77 9.21 -34.01
CA TYR A 32 -9.22 9.03 -34.15
C TYR A 32 -9.92 9.12 -32.78
N MET A 33 -9.38 8.43 -31.79
CA MET A 33 -9.90 8.46 -30.42
C MET A 33 -9.87 9.88 -29.83
N ALA A 34 -8.74 10.57 -29.96
CA ALA A 34 -8.60 11.94 -29.49
C ALA A 34 -9.61 12.88 -30.16
N MET A 35 -9.81 12.78 -31.48
CA MET A 35 -10.83 13.54 -32.19
C MET A 35 -12.25 13.29 -31.65
N LYS A 36 -12.58 12.03 -31.36
CA LYS A 36 -13.90 11.66 -30.82
C LYS A 36 -14.12 12.14 -29.39
N MET A 37 -13.06 12.21 -28.58
CA MET A 37 -13.10 12.69 -27.21
C MET A 37 -12.91 14.21 -27.07
N GLY A 38 -12.66 14.93 -28.17
CA GLY A 38 -12.28 16.35 -28.12
C GLY A 38 -10.93 16.60 -27.43
N ALA A 39 -10.02 15.62 -27.49
CA ALA A 39 -8.69 15.65 -26.89
C ALA A 39 -7.60 15.97 -27.93
N ASP A 40 -6.43 16.38 -27.46
CA ASP A 40 -5.23 16.46 -28.30
C ASP A 40 -4.62 15.05 -28.51
N PRO A 41 -4.38 14.61 -29.77
CA PRO A 41 -3.81 13.30 -30.07
C PRO A 41 -2.45 13.02 -29.42
N GLY A 42 -1.59 14.04 -29.33
CA GLY A 42 -0.26 13.92 -28.74
C GLY A 42 -0.34 13.68 -27.25
N ASN A 43 -1.20 14.43 -26.56
CA ASN A 43 -1.44 14.27 -25.13
C ASN A 43 -2.08 12.92 -24.81
N LEU A 44 -3.05 12.44 -25.59
CA LEU A 44 -3.68 11.14 -25.33
C LEU A 44 -2.67 9.99 -25.44
N LEU A 45 -1.78 10.03 -26.45
CA LEU A 45 -0.68 9.06 -26.57
C LEU A 45 0.29 9.15 -25.38
N ARG A 46 0.62 10.36 -24.92
CA ARG A 46 1.48 10.54 -23.73
C ARG A 46 0.82 10.03 -22.45
N VAL A 47 -0.50 10.13 -22.33
CA VAL A 47 -1.26 9.52 -21.22
C VAL A 47 -1.13 8.00 -21.25
N SER A 48 -1.34 7.36 -22.40
CA SER A 48 -1.23 5.90 -22.50
C SER A 48 0.19 5.39 -22.26
N GLN A 49 1.20 6.21 -22.55
CA GLN A 49 2.62 5.96 -22.22
C GLN A 49 3.00 6.28 -20.77
N GLY A 50 2.09 6.76 -19.93
CA GLY A 50 2.40 7.14 -18.55
C GLY A 50 3.15 8.46 -18.36
N LYS A 51 3.41 9.21 -19.43
CA LYS A 51 4.22 10.45 -19.39
C LYS A 51 3.47 11.64 -18.80
N ILE A 52 2.14 11.66 -18.90
CA ILE A 52 1.28 12.69 -18.30
C ILE A 52 -0.01 12.06 -17.76
N HIS A 53 -0.70 12.76 -16.87
CA HIS A 53 -2.02 12.32 -16.40
C HIS A 53 -3.13 12.71 -17.38
N LEU A 54 -4.21 11.94 -17.40
CA LEU A 54 -5.41 12.28 -18.15
C LEU A 54 -6.05 13.54 -17.53
N PRO A 55 -6.32 14.61 -18.31
CA PRO A 55 -7.10 15.75 -17.84
C PRO A 55 -8.46 15.31 -17.29
N LEU A 56 -8.89 15.90 -16.17
CA LEU A 56 -10.16 15.55 -15.53
C LEU A 56 -11.37 15.77 -16.45
N SER A 57 -11.30 16.77 -17.34
CA SER A 57 -12.31 17.04 -18.36
C SER A 57 -12.49 15.89 -19.36
N LEU A 58 -11.49 15.00 -19.50
CA LEU A 58 -11.52 13.87 -20.43
C LEU A 58 -11.97 12.55 -19.77
N ILE A 59 -12.28 12.53 -18.46
CA ILE A 59 -12.78 11.31 -17.79
C ILE A 59 -14.08 10.84 -18.42
N LYS A 60 -15.08 11.73 -18.50
CA LYS A 60 -16.40 11.42 -19.06
C LYS A 60 -16.33 11.12 -20.57
N PRO A 61 -15.68 11.94 -21.42
CA PRO A 61 -15.50 11.62 -22.84
C PRO A 61 -14.81 10.26 -23.08
N ALA A 62 -13.86 9.86 -22.24
CA ALA A 62 -13.21 8.55 -22.37
C ALA A 62 -14.18 7.41 -22.03
N ALA A 63 -14.95 7.55 -20.94
CA ALA A 63 -15.96 6.56 -20.56
C ALA A 63 -17.00 6.37 -21.68
N GLU A 64 -17.49 7.47 -22.25
CA GLU A 64 -18.43 7.45 -23.38
C GLU A 64 -17.82 6.81 -24.64
N PHE A 65 -16.55 7.10 -24.94
CA PHE A 65 -15.86 6.51 -26.10
C PHE A 65 -15.73 4.99 -26.01
N PHE A 66 -15.49 4.47 -24.80
CA PHE A 66 -15.40 3.03 -24.54
C PHE A 66 -16.74 2.38 -24.16
N GLU A 67 -17.84 3.13 -24.27
CA GLU A 67 -19.19 2.64 -23.96
C GLU A 67 -19.29 2.09 -22.52
N LEU A 68 -18.57 2.70 -21.57
CA LEU A 68 -18.65 2.36 -20.15
C LEU A 68 -19.93 2.94 -19.56
N GLU A 69 -20.70 2.09 -18.88
CA GLU A 69 -21.96 2.48 -18.25
C GLU A 69 -22.03 2.07 -16.77
N GLY A 70 -22.83 2.80 -16.00
CA GLY A 70 -23.07 2.54 -14.58
C GLY A 70 -21.77 2.37 -13.78
N LYS A 71 -21.63 1.22 -13.10
CA LYS A 71 -20.50 0.93 -12.21
C LYS A 71 -19.14 0.93 -12.92
N GLU A 72 -19.09 0.61 -14.20
CA GLU A 72 -17.84 0.59 -14.96
C GLU A 72 -17.33 2.02 -15.23
N ALA A 73 -18.25 2.95 -15.55
CA ALA A 73 -17.92 4.37 -15.72
C ALA A 73 -17.48 5.02 -14.40
N ASP A 74 -18.16 4.69 -13.30
CA ASP A 74 -17.79 5.16 -11.96
C ASP A 74 -16.40 4.64 -11.55
N TYR A 75 -16.12 3.35 -11.82
CA TYR A 75 -14.85 2.73 -11.48
C TYR A 75 -13.69 3.30 -12.31
N TRP A 76 -13.93 3.56 -13.59
CA TRP A 76 -13.00 4.29 -14.46
C TRP A 76 -12.63 5.66 -13.88
N ALA A 77 -13.62 6.45 -13.49
CA ALA A 77 -13.40 7.77 -12.92
C ALA A 77 -12.55 7.68 -11.65
N GLU A 78 -12.89 6.78 -10.73
CA GLU A 78 -12.16 6.59 -9.47
C GLU A 78 -10.73 6.09 -9.70
N MET A 79 -10.46 5.23 -10.69
CA MET A 79 -9.07 4.89 -11.06
C MET A 79 -8.26 6.09 -11.56
N VAL A 80 -8.88 6.99 -12.35
CA VAL A 80 -8.21 8.20 -12.83
C VAL A 80 -7.90 9.15 -11.68
N TYR A 81 -8.83 9.31 -10.74
CA TYR A 81 -8.59 10.12 -9.54
C TYR A 81 -7.52 9.51 -8.63
N PHE A 82 -7.58 8.20 -8.40
CA PHE A 82 -6.55 7.46 -7.67
C PHE A 82 -5.16 7.68 -8.26
N GLY A 83 -5.03 7.49 -9.58
CA GLY A 83 -3.77 7.69 -10.28
C GLY A 83 -3.31 9.16 -10.37
N ARG A 84 -4.11 10.13 -9.90
CA ARG A 84 -3.80 11.58 -9.88
C ARG A 84 -3.67 12.16 -8.47
N ALA A 85 -3.95 11.36 -7.45
CA ALA A 85 -3.92 11.80 -6.06
C ALA A 85 -2.54 12.35 -5.71
N LYS A 86 -2.52 13.50 -5.01
CA LYS A 86 -1.27 14.18 -4.61
C LYS A 86 -0.82 13.80 -3.21
N THR A 87 -1.69 13.16 -2.44
CA THR A 87 -1.43 12.76 -1.05
C THR A 87 -1.94 11.35 -0.83
N ASP A 88 -1.32 10.62 0.09
CA ASP A 88 -1.73 9.25 0.41
C ASP A 88 -3.16 9.16 0.95
N ALA A 89 -3.62 10.20 1.66
CA ALA A 89 -4.99 10.27 2.16
C ALA A 89 -6.01 10.36 1.01
N ASP A 90 -5.69 11.16 -0.01
CA ASP A 90 -6.51 11.33 -1.23
C ASP A 90 -6.49 10.05 -2.08
N ALA A 91 -5.31 9.42 -2.23
CA ALA A 91 -5.16 8.14 -2.91
C ALA A 91 -5.99 7.04 -2.22
N LEU A 92 -5.93 6.96 -0.89
CA LEU A 92 -6.72 5.99 -0.13
C LEU A 92 -8.22 6.18 -0.37
N GLN A 93 -8.73 7.41 -0.33
CA GLN A 93 -10.15 7.69 -0.51
C GLN A 93 -10.67 7.22 -1.88
N HIS A 94 -9.90 7.44 -2.95
CA HIS A 94 -10.27 6.98 -4.29
C HIS A 94 -10.16 5.45 -4.41
N TYR A 95 -9.12 4.85 -3.83
CA TYR A 95 -9.00 3.40 -3.75
C TYR A 95 -10.18 2.75 -3.00
N GLU A 96 -10.64 3.37 -1.92
CA GLU A 96 -11.81 2.91 -1.17
C GLU A 96 -13.08 2.89 -2.07
N ARG A 97 -13.32 3.96 -2.81
CA ARG A 97 -14.48 4.04 -3.72
C ARG A 97 -14.38 3.01 -4.85
N MET A 98 -13.18 2.78 -5.40
CA MET A 98 -12.93 1.70 -6.37
C MET A 98 -13.37 0.34 -5.81
N GLN A 99 -12.97 -0.01 -4.58
CA GLN A 99 -13.31 -1.30 -3.98
C GLN A 99 -14.82 -1.45 -3.72
N ALA A 100 -15.48 -0.37 -3.26
CA ALA A 100 -16.93 -0.37 -3.09
C ALA A 100 -17.68 -0.67 -4.40
N LEU A 101 -17.21 -0.12 -5.53
CA LEU A 101 -17.80 -0.33 -6.85
C LEU A 101 -17.64 -1.78 -7.36
N LYS A 102 -16.57 -2.50 -6.97
CA LYS A 102 -16.42 -3.94 -7.24
C LYS A 102 -17.44 -4.83 -6.51
N GLY A 103 -18.27 -4.26 -5.65
CA GLY A 103 -19.16 -5.03 -4.78
C GLY A 103 -18.41 -5.76 -3.66
N VAL A 104 -17.11 -5.48 -3.48
CA VAL A 104 -16.35 -5.95 -2.33
C VAL A 104 -16.66 -4.99 -1.21
N SER A 105 -17.32 -5.48 -0.15
CA SER A 105 -17.54 -4.61 1.02
C SER A 105 -16.16 -4.27 1.60
N LEU A 106 -15.82 -2.99 1.59
CA LEU A 106 -14.62 -2.46 2.25
C LEU A 106 -14.54 -2.91 3.70
N LYS A 107 -15.67 -3.08 4.40
CA LYS A 107 -15.67 -3.65 5.75
C LYS A 107 -15.11 -5.07 5.81
N LEU A 108 -15.27 -5.88 4.76
CA LEU A 108 -14.73 -7.24 4.69
C LEU A 108 -13.25 -7.22 4.31
N LEU A 109 -12.85 -6.37 3.35
CA LEU A 109 -11.44 -6.13 2.98
C LEU A 109 -10.67 -5.52 4.14
N GLN A 110 -11.12 -4.40 4.69
CA GLN A 110 -10.58 -3.77 5.89
C GLN A 110 -10.58 -4.74 7.08
N LYS A 111 -11.64 -5.53 7.34
CA LYS A 111 -11.59 -6.51 8.45
C LYS A 111 -10.51 -7.56 8.21
N LYS A 112 -10.38 -8.09 6.99
CA LYS A 112 -9.36 -9.08 6.62
C LYS A 112 -7.94 -8.49 6.64
N GLU A 113 -7.75 -7.28 6.14
CA GLU A 113 -6.48 -6.53 6.17
C GLU A 113 -6.12 -6.07 7.60
N LEU A 114 -7.11 -5.82 8.47
CA LEU A 114 -6.88 -5.55 9.89
C LEU A 114 -6.48 -6.80 10.67
N GLU A 115 -6.90 -8.01 10.25
CA GLU A 115 -6.40 -9.26 10.83
C GLU A 115 -4.88 -9.40 10.62
N PHE A 116 -4.33 -8.88 9.52
CA PHE A 116 -2.87 -8.83 9.31
C PHE A 116 -2.14 -8.00 10.37
N TYR A 117 -2.78 -6.96 10.92
CA TYR A 117 -2.22 -6.15 12.00
C TYR A 117 -2.51 -6.71 13.41
N ARG A 118 -3.17 -7.86 13.51
CA ARG A 118 -3.56 -8.42 14.81
C ARG A 118 -2.37 -8.94 15.60
N HIS A 119 -1.35 -9.42 14.90
CA HIS A 119 -0.15 -9.98 15.49
C HIS A 119 1.09 -9.54 14.69
N TRP A 120 2.13 -9.13 15.41
CA TRP A 120 3.39 -8.66 14.84
C TRP A 120 4.03 -9.68 13.88
N TYR A 121 3.91 -10.96 14.22
CA TYR A 121 4.61 -12.04 13.51
C TYR A 121 4.03 -12.30 12.12
N TYR A 122 2.83 -11.81 11.79
CA TYR A 122 2.32 -11.88 10.41
C TYR A 122 3.17 -11.05 9.45
N ASN A 123 3.61 -9.87 9.87
CA ASN A 123 4.52 -9.06 9.08
C ASN A 123 5.92 -9.70 9.02
N ALA A 124 6.42 -10.20 10.16
CA ALA A 124 7.73 -10.86 10.22
C ALA A 124 7.79 -12.08 9.29
N ILE A 125 6.80 -12.98 9.36
CA ILE A 125 6.73 -14.19 8.52
C ILE A 125 6.64 -13.83 7.04
N ARG A 126 5.81 -12.86 6.67
CA ARG A 126 5.72 -12.41 5.27
C ARG A 126 7.09 -11.94 4.77
N SER A 127 7.80 -11.15 5.57
CA SER A 127 9.13 -10.65 5.22
C SER A 127 10.17 -11.77 5.14
N VAL A 128 10.17 -12.71 6.08
CA VAL A 128 11.05 -13.89 6.06
C VAL A 128 10.83 -14.72 4.79
N ILE A 129 9.58 -15.01 4.43
CA ILE A 129 9.23 -15.70 3.17
C ILE A 129 9.71 -14.90 1.94
N GLY A 130 9.78 -13.57 2.04
CA GLY A 130 10.28 -12.71 0.97
C GLY A 130 11.78 -12.83 0.71
N ILE A 131 12.56 -13.19 1.74
CA ILE A 131 14.02 -13.20 1.69
C ILE A 131 14.63 -14.62 1.78
N CYS A 132 13.85 -15.63 2.22
CA CYS A 132 14.28 -17.02 2.28
C CYS A 132 13.34 -17.96 1.49
N LYS A 133 13.89 -19.05 0.96
CA LYS A 133 13.08 -20.11 0.34
C LYS A 133 12.36 -20.92 1.41
N PHE A 134 11.06 -20.74 1.52
CA PHE A 134 10.20 -21.44 2.46
C PHE A 134 9.22 -22.39 1.74
N LYS A 135 9.05 -23.59 2.29
CA LYS A 135 8.09 -24.59 1.78
C LYS A 135 7.17 -25.08 2.90
N ASP A 136 7.67 -26.00 3.74
CA ASP A 136 6.87 -26.67 4.77
C ASP A 136 7.55 -26.71 6.16
N ASP A 137 8.73 -26.09 6.33
CA ASP A 137 9.47 -26.08 7.60
C ASP A 137 8.96 -25.00 8.57
N TYR A 138 7.74 -25.21 9.07
CA TYR A 138 7.09 -24.24 9.97
C TYR A 138 7.83 -24.08 11.30
N GLN A 139 8.59 -25.08 11.73
CA GLN A 139 9.39 -24.99 12.96
C GLN A 139 10.57 -24.04 12.72
N GLY A 140 11.32 -24.21 11.63
CA GLY A 140 12.38 -23.28 11.25
C GLY A 140 11.87 -21.85 11.02
N LEU A 141 10.69 -21.70 10.41
CA LEU A 141 10.05 -20.39 10.24
C LEU A 141 9.68 -19.75 11.60
N ALA A 142 9.18 -20.54 12.55
CA ALA A 142 8.86 -20.07 13.89
C ALA A 142 10.10 -19.64 14.69
N GLU A 143 11.20 -20.38 14.54
CA GLU A 143 12.50 -20.10 15.18
C GLU A 143 13.26 -18.93 14.54
N SER A 144 12.96 -18.59 13.29
CA SER A 144 13.53 -17.41 12.61
C SER A 144 12.99 -16.08 13.16
N CYS A 145 11.85 -16.12 13.86
CA CYS A 145 11.25 -14.95 14.49
C CYS A 145 11.97 -14.62 15.81
N THR A 146 12.09 -13.33 16.15
CA THR A 146 12.65 -12.88 17.43
C THR A 146 11.67 -11.91 18.13
N PRO A 147 10.94 -12.34 19.19
CA PRO A 147 10.99 -13.66 19.83
C PRO A 147 10.49 -14.80 18.94
N ASN A 148 10.95 -16.01 19.24
CA ASN A 148 10.41 -17.22 18.63
C ASN A 148 8.90 -17.29 18.90
N ILE A 149 8.17 -17.69 17.88
CA ILE A 149 6.75 -18.04 17.99
C ILE A 149 6.60 -19.56 18.04
N THR A 150 5.38 -20.06 18.18
CA THR A 150 5.10 -21.49 18.06
C THR A 150 4.97 -21.92 16.60
N GLU A 151 5.27 -23.19 16.31
CA GLU A 151 5.05 -23.79 14.98
C GLU A 151 3.59 -23.61 14.51
N LYS A 152 2.64 -23.70 15.45
CA LYS A 152 1.22 -23.48 15.18
C LYS A 152 0.95 -22.05 14.71
N GLU A 153 1.50 -21.05 15.39
CA GLU A 153 1.38 -19.64 14.98
C GLU A 153 1.99 -19.40 13.60
N ALA A 154 3.12 -20.05 13.28
CA ALA A 154 3.71 -19.98 11.95
C ALA A 154 2.78 -20.58 10.88
N ARG A 155 2.18 -21.75 11.13
CA ARG A 155 1.21 -22.39 10.23
C ARG A 155 -0.03 -21.52 10.03
N ASP A 156 -0.58 -20.98 11.11
CA ASP A 156 -1.76 -20.13 11.09
C ASP A 156 -1.48 -18.81 10.34
N ALA A 157 -0.28 -18.25 10.50
CA ALA A 157 0.18 -17.07 9.78
C ALA A 157 0.31 -17.30 8.27
N VAL A 158 0.99 -18.36 7.83
CA VAL A 158 1.12 -18.69 6.39
C VAL A 158 -0.25 -18.87 5.77
N LYS A 159 -1.16 -19.59 6.45
CA LYS A 159 -2.53 -19.75 5.99
C LYS A 159 -3.26 -18.41 5.84
N LEU A 160 -3.19 -17.55 6.86
CA LEU A 160 -3.81 -16.22 6.81
C LEU A 160 -3.24 -15.39 5.65
N LEU A 161 -1.91 -15.34 5.50
CA LEU A 161 -1.25 -14.58 4.44
C LEU A 161 -1.65 -15.08 3.04
N ALA A 162 -1.83 -16.40 2.87
CA ALA A 162 -2.34 -16.97 1.63
C ALA A 162 -3.82 -16.60 1.40
N ASP A 163 -4.67 -16.69 2.43
CA ASP A 163 -6.08 -16.29 2.38
C ASP A 163 -6.27 -14.78 2.08
N LEU A 164 -5.29 -13.96 2.45
CA LEU A 164 -5.20 -12.53 2.14
C LEU A 164 -4.54 -12.23 0.79
N ASN A 165 -4.12 -13.26 0.05
CA ASN A 165 -3.40 -13.13 -1.22
C ASN A 165 -2.12 -12.28 -1.11
N MET A 166 -1.45 -12.35 0.05
CA MET A 166 -0.18 -11.66 0.32
C MET A 166 1.03 -12.55 -0.02
N ILE A 167 0.82 -13.87 -0.03
CA ILE A 167 1.79 -14.87 -0.49
C ILE A 167 1.10 -15.87 -1.43
N SER A 168 1.87 -16.53 -2.28
CA SER A 168 1.42 -17.62 -3.16
C SER A 168 2.52 -18.66 -3.34
N THR A 169 2.16 -19.85 -3.81
CA THR A 169 3.14 -20.88 -4.17
C THR A 169 3.66 -20.65 -5.60
N ASP A 170 4.96 -20.84 -5.82
CA ASP A 170 5.55 -20.91 -7.15
C ASP A 170 5.33 -22.29 -7.81
N ARG A 171 5.97 -22.51 -8.98
CA ARG A 171 5.84 -23.76 -9.73
C ARG A 171 6.46 -24.97 -9.04
N ASP A 172 7.44 -24.74 -8.16
CA ASP A 172 8.19 -25.77 -7.44
C ASP A 172 7.59 -26.02 -6.03
N GLY A 173 6.52 -25.29 -5.70
CA GLY A 173 5.77 -25.39 -4.46
C GLY A 173 6.36 -24.59 -3.30
N TYR A 174 7.30 -23.67 -3.55
CA TYR A 174 7.79 -22.75 -2.52
C TYR A 174 6.87 -21.56 -2.39
N TRP A 175 6.71 -21.06 -1.17
CA TRP A 175 5.98 -19.83 -0.91
C TRP A 175 6.81 -18.63 -1.35
N LYS A 176 6.15 -17.66 -1.95
CA LYS A 176 6.70 -16.36 -2.33
C LYS A 176 5.73 -15.25 -1.97
N VAL A 177 6.28 -14.06 -1.73
CA VAL A 177 5.49 -12.85 -1.51
C VAL A 177 4.90 -12.38 -2.83
N ASN A 178 3.65 -11.91 -2.79
CA ASN A 178 3.00 -11.26 -3.93
C ASN A 178 3.34 -9.76 -3.95
N ASP A 179 3.41 -9.16 -5.15
CA ASP A 179 3.70 -7.72 -5.36
C ASP A 179 2.64 -6.76 -4.76
N THR A 180 1.59 -7.30 -4.13
CA THR A 180 0.61 -6.53 -3.37
C THR A 180 1.30 -5.88 -2.17
N PHE A 181 1.68 -4.62 -2.36
CA PHE A 181 2.20 -3.75 -1.32
C PHE A 181 1.09 -3.49 -0.30
N VAL A 182 1.25 -4.00 0.92
CA VAL A 182 0.39 -3.60 2.04
C VAL A 182 0.90 -2.26 2.53
N SER A 183 0.51 -1.20 1.83
CA SER A 183 0.61 0.14 2.40
C SER A 183 -0.38 0.21 3.55
N THR A 184 0.08 0.66 4.72
CA THR A 184 -0.79 1.15 5.81
C THR A 184 -1.45 2.46 5.35
N GLY A 185 -2.23 2.39 4.27
CA GLY A 185 -2.89 3.54 3.68
C GLY A 185 -3.79 4.17 4.72
N GLY A 186 -3.44 5.40 5.15
CA GLY A 186 -4.25 6.41 5.86
C GLY A 186 -5.10 6.00 7.07
N ASN A 187 -5.07 4.75 7.53
CA ASN A 187 -5.96 4.20 8.55
C ASN A 187 -5.34 4.22 9.96
N TRP A 188 -4.60 5.28 10.27
CA TRP A 188 -4.03 5.56 11.61
C TRP A 188 -5.09 5.59 12.74
N ARG A 189 -6.38 5.52 12.41
CA ARG A 189 -7.50 5.53 13.35
C ARG A 189 -8.02 4.15 13.73
N SER A 190 -7.66 3.08 13.02
CA SER A 190 -8.18 1.74 13.36
C SER A 190 -7.57 1.26 14.69
N GLN A 191 -8.37 0.58 15.51
CA GLN A 191 -7.90 0.00 16.77
C GLN A 191 -6.78 -1.03 16.53
N ALA A 192 -6.81 -1.73 15.40
CA ALA A 192 -5.80 -2.73 15.05
C ALA A 192 -4.42 -2.10 14.77
N VAL A 193 -4.37 -0.96 14.05
CA VAL A 193 -3.09 -0.26 13.83
C VAL A 193 -2.49 0.21 15.15
N ARG A 194 -3.32 0.70 16.09
CA ARG A 194 -2.84 1.06 17.43
C ARG A 194 -2.36 -0.16 18.21
N ALA A 195 -3.09 -1.27 18.15
CA ALA A 195 -2.66 -2.53 18.79
C ALA A 195 -1.31 -3.01 18.23
N PHE A 196 -1.14 -2.99 16.91
CA PHE A 196 0.12 -3.32 16.25
C PHE A 196 1.26 -2.39 16.68
N GLN A 197 1.03 -1.07 16.71
CA GLN A 197 2.02 -0.11 17.20
C GLN A 197 2.41 -0.38 18.65
N HIS A 198 1.46 -0.72 19.53
CA HIS A 198 1.76 -1.12 20.90
C HIS A 198 2.62 -2.38 20.95
N GLU A 199 2.32 -3.37 20.12
CA GLU A 199 3.05 -4.63 20.04
C GLU A 199 4.48 -4.42 19.54
N THR A 200 4.69 -3.65 18.48
CA THR A 200 6.04 -3.38 17.97
C THR A 200 6.85 -2.48 18.90
N ILE A 201 6.23 -1.55 19.62
CA ILE A 201 6.90 -0.80 20.71
C ILE A 201 7.35 -1.75 21.81
N ARG A 202 6.50 -2.70 22.23
CA ARG A 202 6.87 -3.70 23.23
C ARG A 202 8.03 -4.58 22.75
N LEU A 203 8.04 -4.99 21.48
CA LEU A 203 9.17 -5.75 20.92
C LEU A 203 10.48 -4.96 20.99
N ALA A 204 10.44 -3.65 20.72
CA ALA A 204 11.59 -2.78 20.83
C ALA A 204 12.06 -2.63 22.28
N ASP A 205 11.15 -2.46 23.23
CA ASP A 205 11.44 -2.44 24.68
C ASP A 205 12.13 -3.73 25.13
N GLU A 206 11.53 -4.89 24.86
CA GLU A 206 12.09 -6.21 25.18
C GLU A 206 13.43 -6.47 24.46
N SER A 207 13.68 -5.82 23.31
CA SER A 207 14.94 -5.98 22.57
C SER A 207 16.15 -5.47 23.35
N LEU A 208 15.95 -4.56 24.33
CA LEU A 208 17.01 -4.05 25.18
C LEU A 208 17.72 -5.19 25.94
N ASP A 209 16.96 -6.18 26.39
CA ASP A 209 17.46 -7.37 27.10
C ASP A 209 17.73 -8.54 26.14
N ARG A 210 16.87 -8.71 25.12
CA ARG A 210 16.92 -9.87 24.21
C ARG A 210 18.08 -9.83 23.23
N HIS A 211 18.47 -8.64 22.75
CA HIS A 211 19.45 -8.46 21.69
C HIS A 211 20.70 -7.73 22.18
N GLN A 212 21.86 -8.22 21.74
CA GLN A 212 23.15 -7.57 21.99
C GLN A 212 23.19 -6.18 21.34
N PRO A 213 23.94 -5.21 21.92
CA PRO A 213 23.95 -3.83 21.42
C PRO A 213 24.29 -3.67 19.93
N PHE A 214 25.11 -4.54 19.33
CA PHE A 214 25.46 -4.45 17.91
C PHE A 214 24.33 -4.89 16.96
N LEU A 215 23.26 -5.52 17.47
CA LEU A 215 22.09 -5.98 16.70
C LEU A 215 20.93 -4.97 16.75
N ARG A 216 21.03 -3.89 17.53
CA ARG A 216 19.94 -2.93 17.74
C ARG A 216 20.45 -1.50 17.83
N ASP A 217 19.70 -0.58 17.26
CA ASP A 217 19.88 0.86 17.50
C ASP A 217 18.63 1.41 18.19
N ILE A 218 18.73 1.65 19.50
CA ILE A 218 17.67 2.29 20.30
C ILE A 218 18.29 3.53 20.94
N SER A 219 18.03 4.66 20.31
CA SER A 219 18.48 5.97 20.76
C SER A 219 17.29 6.79 21.26
N THR A 220 17.54 7.67 22.24
CA THR A 220 16.54 8.59 22.78
C THR A 220 17.11 10.00 22.80
N VAL A 221 16.28 10.97 22.44
CA VAL A 221 16.63 12.39 22.48
C VAL A 221 15.43 13.17 22.99
N THR A 222 15.67 14.10 23.92
CA THR A 222 14.66 15.06 24.37
C THR A 222 14.91 16.38 23.68
N MET A 223 13.86 16.91 23.04
CA MET A 223 13.94 18.07 22.18
C MET A 223 12.84 19.08 22.51
N THR A 224 13.10 20.36 22.28
CA THR A 224 12.14 21.45 22.46
C THR A 224 11.82 22.08 21.11
N PHE A 225 10.54 22.14 20.76
CA PHE A 225 10.05 22.73 19.50
C PHE A 225 8.82 23.61 19.75
N CYS A 226 8.59 24.57 18.86
CA CYS A 226 7.28 25.21 18.79
C CYS A 226 6.27 24.20 18.22
N MET A 227 5.06 24.15 18.79
CA MET A 227 4.02 23.23 18.30
C MET A 227 3.62 23.54 16.84
N ASP A 228 3.81 24.79 16.40
CA ASP A 228 3.57 25.20 15.02
C ASP A 228 4.53 24.53 14.02
N ASP A 229 5.70 24.08 14.46
CA ASP A 229 6.72 23.40 13.64
C ASP A 229 6.48 21.88 13.53
N ILE A 230 5.43 21.34 14.16
CA ILE A 230 5.19 19.88 14.21
C ILE A 230 5.07 19.25 12.81
N GLN A 231 4.57 20.01 11.83
CA GLN A 231 4.44 19.53 10.46
C GLN A 231 5.80 19.36 9.78
N LEU A 232 6.72 20.31 9.98
CA LEU A 232 8.08 20.23 9.47
C LEU A 232 8.82 19.01 10.04
N LEU A 233 8.62 18.70 11.33
CA LEU A 233 9.20 17.51 11.96
C LEU A 233 8.66 16.22 11.34
N ARG A 234 7.34 16.16 11.08
CA ARG A 234 6.72 15.00 10.41
C ARG A 234 7.26 14.78 9.01
N GLU A 235 7.46 15.86 8.25
CA GLU A 235 8.03 15.79 6.89
C GLU A 235 9.46 15.24 6.90
N LYS A 236 10.30 15.68 7.84
CA LYS A 236 11.66 15.16 8.00
C LYS A 236 11.68 13.68 8.36
N ILE A 237 10.83 13.25 9.30
CA ILE A 237 10.68 11.84 9.66
C ILE A 237 10.18 11.02 8.47
N ASN A 238 9.25 11.56 7.69
CA ASN A 238 8.72 10.89 6.50
C ASN A 238 9.81 10.68 5.44
N ALA A 239 10.56 11.73 5.10
CA ALA A 239 11.66 11.64 4.14
C ALA A 239 12.71 10.60 4.56
N PHE A 240 13.09 10.59 5.84
CA PHE A 240 14.00 9.57 6.38
C PHE A 240 13.46 8.14 6.21
N ARG A 241 12.16 7.93 6.48
CA ARG A 241 11.52 6.62 6.29
C ARG A 241 11.50 6.20 4.82
N GLU A 242 11.17 7.12 3.91
CA GLU A 242 11.14 6.86 2.47
C GLU A 242 12.53 6.48 1.95
N ASP A 243 13.58 7.14 2.43
CA ASP A 243 14.96 6.83 2.05
C ASP A 243 15.37 5.42 2.51
N LEU A 244 15.01 5.01 3.73
CA LEU A 244 15.28 3.65 4.22
C LEU A 244 14.48 2.58 3.48
N LEU A 245 13.22 2.87 3.13
CA LEU A 245 12.41 1.96 2.33
C LEU A 245 13.00 1.77 0.93
N ARG A 246 13.51 2.84 0.31
CA ARG A 246 14.22 2.78 -0.97
C ARG A 246 15.46 1.90 -0.86
N LEU A 247 16.26 2.09 0.19
CA LEU A 247 17.45 1.27 0.45
C LEU A 247 17.10 -0.21 0.58
N SER A 248 16.02 -0.55 1.29
CA SER A 248 15.54 -1.93 1.42
C SER A 248 15.04 -2.52 0.10
N GLN A 249 14.42 -1.72 -0.78
CA GLN A 249 13.94 -2.20 -2.09
C GLN A 249 15.05 -2.42 -3.10
N GLU A 250 16.16 -1.68 -2.97
CA GLU A 250 17.35 -1.81 -3.81
C GLU A 250 18.29 -2.93 -3.32
N GLY A 251 18.07 -3.45 -2.11
CA GLY A 251 18.79 -4.57 -1.53
C GLY A 251 18.65 -5.85 -2.35
N THR A 252 19.71 -6.66 -2.35
CA THR A 252 19.72 -8.01 -2.92
C THR A 252 20.34 -8.97 -1.92
N ASP A 253 19.85 -10.20 -1.89
CA ASP A 253 20.34 -11.26 -0.98
C ASP A 253 20.15 -10.91 0.51
N ASP A 254 19.00 -10.30 0.85
CA ASP A 254 18.64 -10.00 2.23
C ASP A 254 18.62 -11.26 3.13
N ASP A 255 19.19 -11.18 4.33
CA ASP A 255 19.25 -12.29 5.29
C ASP A 255 18.53 -12.00 6.62
N THR A 256 18.11 -10.75 6.82
CA THR A 256 17.58 -10.27 8.11
C THR A 256 16.40 -9.33 7.90
N VAL A 257 15.32 -9.57 8.66
CA VAL A 257 14.16 -8.67 8.70
C VAL A 257 14.30 -7.68 9.85
N PHE A 258 14.41 -6.39 9.53
CA PHE A 258 14.43 -5.32 10.52
C PHE A 258 13.06 -4.67 10.69
N GLN A 259 12.67 -4.43 11.94
CA GLN A 259 11.52 -3.58 12.28
C GLN A 259 12.04 -2.22 12.78
N LEU A 260 11.79 -1.16 12.01
CA LEU A 260 12.06 0.20 12.45
C LEU A 260 10.82 0.83 13.06
N ASN A 261 10.95 1.35 14.28
CA ASN A 261 9.93 2.15 14.93
C ASN A 261 10.45 3.56 15.18
N ILE A 262 9.70 4.58 14.77
CA ILE A 262 10.03 5.98 15.04
C ILE A 262 8.87 6.60 15.83
N GLN A 263 9.11 6.97 17.08
CA GLN A 263 8.12 7.64 17.92
C GLN A 263 8.55 9.08 18.21
N MET A 264 7.70 10.03 17.82
CA MET A 264 7.78 11.42 18.24
C MET A 264 6.47 11.76 18.94
N PHE A 265 6.54 12.07 20.23
CA PHE A 265 5.38 12.39 21.05
C PHE A 265 5.71 13.52 22.04
N PRO A 266 4.70 14.31 22.44
CA PRO A 266 4.91 15.37 23.42
C PRO A 266 5.11 14.77 24.82
N LEU A 267 6.15 15.21 25.52
CA LEU A 267 6.40 14.87 26.93
C LEU A 267 5.76 15.87 27.90
N ALA A 268 5.58 17.11 27.49
CA ALA A 268 4.98 18.17 28.28
C ALA A 268 4.38 19.27 27.38
N PHE A 269 3.36 19.96 27.88
CA PHE A 269 2.77 21.14 27.24
C PHE A 269 2.86 22.34 28.19
N THR A 270 3.43 23.45 27.74
CA THR A 270 3.52 24.70 28.51
C THR A 270 2.41 25.70 28.16
N LYS A 271 1.68 25.45 27.07
CA LYS A 271 0.52 26.23 26.63
C LYS A 271 -0.64 25.26 26.36
N PRO A 272 -1.89 25.65 26.65
CA PRO A 272 -3.04 24.86 26.24
C PRO A 272 -3.07 24.73 24.72
N LEU A 273 -3.27 23.50 24.22
CA LEU A 273 -3.47 23.25 22.80
C LEU A 273 -4.82 23.85 22.37
N LYS A 274 -4.82 24.73 21.37
CA LYS A 274 -6.06 25.12 20.70
C LYS A 274 -6.43 23.99 19.76
N GLU A 275 -7.49 23.24 20.06
CA GLU A 275 -8.05 22.32 19.06
C GLU A 275 -8.44 23.14 17.82
N LYS A 276 -7.96 22.74 16.63
CA LYS A 276 -8.56 23.24 15.40
C LYS A 276 -10.00 22.74 15.38
N GLU A 277 -10.95 23.66 15.53
CA GLU A 277 -12.37 23.36 15.33
C GLU A 277 -12.51 22.63 13.99
N LYS A 278 -13.17 21.48 14.00
CA LYS A 278 -13.50 20.74 12.79
C LYS A 278 -14.35 21.66 11.91
N GLU A 279 -13.79 22.16 10.81
CA GLU A 279 -14.58 22.79 9.76
C GLU A 279 -15.67 21.80 9.33
N LYS A 280 -16.92 22.23 9.50
CA LYS A 280 -18.15 21.50 9.18
C LYS A 280 -18.33 21.36 7.68
#